data_AF-A0A2S7SPS5-F1
#
_entry.id   AF-A0A2S7SPS5-F1
#
_cell.length_a   1.000
_cell.length_b   1.000
_cell.length_c   1.000
_cell.angle_alpha   90.00
_cell.angle_beta   90.00
_cell.angle_gamma   90.00
#
_symmetry.space_group_name_H-M   'P 1'
#
loop_
_entity.id
_entity.type
_entity.pdbx_description
1 polymer ?
#
loop_
_entity_poly.entity_id
_entity_poly.type
_entity_poly.pdbx_seq_one_letter_code
_entity_poly.pdbx_strand_id
1 'polypeptide(L)'
;MVVYWKQFAGVSITVTLMAKTQENTSENAQKSREQLQKDVNSLKELLREAYLEIQKLKEGLHNYENPGDGYNKRWTMVTKLVFLVAKAGKPLRSAEIIPLLTDRQPEIIKKQDSLEKYISAFLNTAMKHGRLIPYKLKGVRGNFYCLPEWMDEDGELLQKMRQKVY
;
A
#
# COMPACT_ATOMS: atom_id res chain seq x y z
N MET A 1 -81.81 -14.28 -56.89
CA MET A 1 -81.35 -14.78 -55.59
C MET A 1 -79.85 -15.04 -55.66
N VAL A 2 -79.00 -14.05 -55.41
CA VAL A 2 -77.57 -14.27 -55.09
C VAL A 2 -77.10 -13.08 -54.28
N VAL A 3 -77.06 -13.16 -52.95
CA VAL A 3 -76.18 -12.32 -52.12
C VAL A 3 -75.83 -13.11 -50.84
N TYR A 4 -74.61 -12.88 -50.37
CA TYR A 4 -74.03 -13.23 -49.06
C TYR A 4 -73.12 -14.46 -48.97
N TRP A 5 -71.93 -14.33 -49.57
CA TRP A 5 -70.70 -14.98 -49.09
C TRP A 5 -69.53 -13.96 -49.12
N LYS A 6 -69.53 -12.97 -48.22
CA LYS A 6 -68.39 -12.06 -48.02
C LYS A 6 -68.38 -11.53 -46.58
N GLN A 7 -67.99 -12.37 -45.61
CA GLN A 7 -67.70 -11.82 -44.26
C GLN A 7 -66.72 -12.59 -43.38
N PHE A 8 -66.28 -13.81 -43.73
CA PHE A 8 -65.45 -14.61 -42.81
C PHE A 8 -63.93 -14.54 -43.03
N ALA A 9 -63.43 -13.98 -44.15
CA ALA A 9 -61.99 -13.97 -44.45
C ALA A 9 -61.19 -12.89 -43.68
N GLY A 10 -61.81 -11.80 -43.24
CA GLY A 10 -61.12 -10.66 -42.62
C GLY A 10 -60.73 -10.87 -41.14
N VAL A 11 -61.44 -11.74 -40.42
CA VAL A 11 -61.25 -11.95 -38.97
C VAL A 11 -60.11 -12.95 -38.69
N SER A 12 -59.89 -13.95 -39.55
CA SER A 12 -58.80 -14.92 -39.36
C SER A 12 -57.40 -14.31 -39.60
N ILE A 13 -57.27 -13.34 -40.50
CA ILE A 13 -55.98 -12.73 -40.85
C ILE A 13 -55.49 -11.79 -39.73
N THR A 14 -56.39 -10.99 -39.15
CA THR A 14 -56.07 -10.06 -38.06
C THR A 14 -55.72 -10.78 -36.76
N VAL A 15 -56.42 -11.87 -36.43
CA VAL A 15 -56.10 -12.70 -35.25
C VAL A 15 -54.73 -13.39 -35.40
N THR A 16 -54.40 -13.87 -36.60
CA THR A 16 -53.11 -14.54 -36.87
C THR A 16 -51.92 -13.56 -36.85
N LEU A 17 -52.11 -12.33 -37.36
CA LEU A 17 -51.10 -11.27 -37.28
C LEU A 17 -50.89 -10.78 -35.84
N MET A 18 -51.97 -10.60 -35.07
CA MET A 18 -51.86 -10.20 -33.67
C MET A 18 -51.20 -11.27 -32.78
N ALA A 19 -51.51 -12.56 -33.00
CA ALA A 19 -50.85 -13.67 -32.31
C ALA A 19 -49.35 -13.74 -32.63
N LYS A 20 -48.95 -13.64 -33.91
CA LYS A 20 -47.53 -13.59 -34.32
C LYS A 20 -46.78 -12.38 -33.79
N THR A 21 -47.46 -11.26 -33.59
CA THR A 21 -46.84 -10.04 -33.05
C THR A 21 -46.63 -10.15 -31.54
N GLN A 22 -47.58 -10.76 -30.82
CA GLN A 22 -47.44 -11.07 -29.39
C GLN A 22 -46.36 -12.11 -29.10
N GLU A 23 -46.28 -13.19 -29.90
CA GLU A 23 -45.23 -14.21 -29.76
C GLU A 23 -43.82 -13.62 -29.99
N ASN A 24 -43.61 -12.86 -31.07
CA ASN A 24 -42.32 -12.20 -31.34
C ASN A 24 -41.91 -11.19 -30.26
N THR A 25 -42.88 -10.51 -29.64
CA THR A 25 -42.63 -9.56 -28.54
C THR A 25 -42.22 -10.30 -27.26
N SER A 26 -42.84 -11.45 -26.99
CA SER A 26 -42.53 -12.30 -25.83
C SER A 26 -41.16 -12.96 -25.94
N GLU A 27 -40.78 -13.46 -27.12
CA GLU A 27 -39.45 -14.04 -27.36
C GLU A 27 -38.32 -13.01 -27.24
N ASN A 28 -38.52 -11.79 -27.76
CA ASN A 28 -37.54 -10.70 -27.60
C ASN A 28 -37.39 -10.26 -26.14
N ALA A 29 -38.50 -10.19 -25.40
CA ALA A 29 -38.46 -9.88 -23.97
C ALA A 29 -37.72 -10.97 -23.17
N GLN A 30 -37.88 -12.24 -23.54
CA GLN A 30 -37.20 -13.35 -22.90
C GLN A 30 -35.70 -13.38 -23.22
N LYS A 31 -35.32 -13.20 -24.49
CA LYS A 31 -33.90 -13.04 -24.88
C LYS A 31 -33.23 -11.86 -24.18
N SER A 32 -33.94 -10.74 -24.05
CA SER A 32 -33.44 -9.56 -23.32
C SER A 32 -33.22 -9.85 -21.83
N ARG A 33 -34.15 -10.57 -21.18
CA ARG A 33 -33.98 -11.01 -19.78
C ARG A 33 -32.79 -11.95 -19.61
N GLU A 34 -32.61 -12.90 -20.52
CA GLU A 34 -31.47 -13.82 -20.48
C GLU A 34 -30.15 -13.07 -20.68
N GLN A 35 -30.10 -12.09 -21.59
CA GLN A 35 -28.92 -11.26 -21.78
C GLN A 35 -28.62 -10.42 -20.53
N LEU A 36 -29.62 -9.74 -19.96
CA LEU A 36 -29.50 -9.02 -18.69
C LEU A 36 -28.99 -9.92 -17.56
N GLN A 37 -29.47 -11.17 -17.50
CA GLN A 37 -29.03 -12.12 -16.48
C GLN A 37 -27.56 -12.51 -16.67
N LYS A 38 -27.12 -12.72 -17.91
CA LYS A 38 -25.71 -12.98 -18.25
C LYS A 38 -24.84 -11.78 -17.89
N ASP A 39 -25.27 -10.57 -18.23
CA ASP A 39 -24.54 -9.34 -17.94
C ASP A 39 -24.42 -9.11 -16.43
N VAL A 40 -25.50 -9.33 -15.67
CA VAL A 40 -25.49 -9.24 -14.20
C VAL A 40 -24.53 -10.27 -13.59
N ASN A 41 -24.49 -11.49 -14.12
CA ASN A 41 -23.58 -12.52 -13.63
C ASN A 41 -22.11 -12.17 -13.95
N SER A 42 -21.84 -11.73 -15.17
CA SER A 42 -20.52 -11.25 -15.59
C SER A 42 -20.03 -10.07 -14.75
N LEU A 43 -20.90 -9.08 -14.50
CA LEU A 43 -20.59 -7.93 -13.63
C LEU A 43 -20.31 -8.36 -12.19
N LYS A 44 -21.02 -9.34 -11.66
CA LYS A 44 -20.76 -9.88 -10.32
C LYS A 44 -19.40 -10.58 -10.23
N GLU A 45 -19.01 -11.32 -11.27
CA GLU A 45 -17.69 -11.94 -11.34
C GLU A 45 -16.58 -10.90 -11.40
N LEU A 46 -16.68 -9.91 -12.29
CA LEU A 46 -15.73 -8.80 -12.39
C LEU A 46 -15.60 -8.03 -11.06
N LEU A 47 -16.73 -7.78 -10.39
CA LEU A 47 -16.74 -7.12 -9.09
C LEU A 47 -15.99 -7.94 -8.04
N ARG A 48 -16.22 -9.26 -8.02
CA ARG A 48 -15.53 -10.19 -7.11
C ARG A 48 -14.02 -10.21 -7.36
N GLU A 49 -13.60 -10.28 -8.62
CA GLU A 49 -12.18 -10.23 -8.99
C GLU A 49 -11.52 -8.92 -8.58
N ALA A 50 -12.18 -7.78 -8.85
CA ALA A 50 -11.70 -6.48 -8.44
C ALA A 50 -11.56 -6.38 -6.91
N TYR A 51 -12.52 -6.91 -6.14
CA TYR A 51 -12.41 -6.95 -4.68
C TYR A 51 -11.22 -7.78 -4.19
N LEU A 52 -11.00 -8.95 -4.77
CA LEU A 52 -9.86 -9.81 -4.43
C LEU A 52 -8.53 -9.13 -4.75
N GLU A 53 -8.45 -8.45 -5.90
CA GLU A 53 -7.25 -7.72 -6.29
C GLU A 53 -6.98 -6.54 -5.36
N ILE A 54 -8.00 -5.77 -4.99
CA ILE A 54 -7.89 -4.70 -4.00
C ILE A 54 -7.40 -5.23 -2.65
N GLN A 55 -7.86 -6.40 -2.21
CA GLN A 55 -7.38 -7.02 -0.98
C GLN A 55 -5.90 -7.40 -1.07
N LYS A 56 -5.48 -8.09 -2.14
CA LYS A 56 -4.07 -8.45 -2.38
C LYS A 56 -3.18 -7.21 -2.42
N LEU A 57 -3.61 -6.16 -3.11
CA LEU A 57 -2.86 -4.91 -3.19
C LEU A 57 -2.74 -4.23 -1.82
N LYS A 58 -3.81 -4.25 -1.00
CA LYS A 58 -3.77 -3.72 0.36
C LYS A 58 -2.79 -4.49 1.24
N GLU A 59 -2.78 -5.80 1.17
CA GLU A 59 -1.84 -6.65 1.90
C GLU A 59 -0.41 -6.43 1.43
N GLY A 60 -0.18 -6.39 0.12
CA GLY A 60 1.12 -6.08 -0.48
C GLY A 60 1.64 -4.71 -0.05
N LEU A 61 0.78 -3.69 -0.06
CA LEU A 61 1.12 -2.35 0.40
C LEU A 61 1.44 -2.33 1.90
N HIS A 62 0.64 -3.02 2.71
CA HIS A 62 0.87 -3.11 4.15
C HIS A 62 2.24 -3.73 4.47
N ASN A 63 2.59 -4.82 3.79
CA ASN A 63 3.88 -5.49 3.94
C ASN A 63 5.05 -4.64 3.44
N TYR A 64 4.85 -3.88 2.36
CA TYR A 64 5.85 -2.94 1.85
C TYR A 64 6.11 -1.78 2.82
N GLU A 65 5.07 -1.26 3.46
CA GLU A 65 5.15 -0.15 4.42
C GLU A 65 5.68 -0.59 5.79
N ASN A 66 5.31 -1.80 6.22
CA ASN A 66 5.65 -2.39 7.50
C ASN A 66 6.31 -3.76 7.30
N PRO A 67 7.58 -3.80 6.86
CA PRO A 67 8.31 -5.07 6.82
C PRO A 67 8.29 -5.72 8.21
N GLY A 68 8.21 -7.05 8.26
CA GLY A 68 8.05 -7.84 9.49
C GLY A 68 9.18 -7.72 10.53
N ASP A 69 10.16 -6.84 10.31
CA ASP A 69 11.23 -6.54 11.24
C ASP A 69 10.92 -5.40 12.23
N GLY A 70 9.70 -4.83 12.15
CA GLY A 70 9.18 -3.77 13.00
C GLY A 70 9.41 -2.36 12.45
N TYR A 71 10.01 -2.22 11.27
CA TYR A 71 10.20 -0.92 10.63
C TYR A 71 8.90 -0.42 10.00
N ASN A 72 8.66 0.90 10.02
CA ASN A 72 7.51 1.51 9.36
C ASN A 72 7.94 2.70 8.49
N LYS A 73 7.63 2.65 7.20
CA LYS A 73 7.99 3.69 6.22
C LYS A 73 7.27 5.01 6.44
N ARG A 74 6.14 5.04 7.15
CA ARG A 74 5.38 6.26 7.46
C ARG A 74 5.93 7.03 8.66
N TRP A 75 6.86 6.44 9.42
CA TRP A 75 7.47 7.12 10.56
C TRP A 75 8.20 8.41 10.16
N THR A 76 8.36 9.29 11.15
CA THR A 76 9.23 10.46 11.00
C THR A 76 10.68 10.01 10.77
N MET A 77 11.47 10.84 10.09
CA MET A 77 12.88 10.51 9.83
C MET A 77 13.64 10.27 11.14
N VAL A 78 13.38 11.07 12.18
CA VAL A 78 13.94 10.87 13.53
C VAL A 78 13.65 9.46 14.06
N THR A 79 12.39 9.02 14.04
CA THR A 79 12.01 7.69 14.53
C THR A 79 12.65 6.58 13.69
N LYS A 80 12.75 6.76 12.37
CA LYS A 80 13.45 5.81 11.48
C LYS A 80 14.93 5.69 11.85
N LEU A 81 15.62 6.80 12.07
CA LEU A 81 17.04 6.79 12.44
C LEU A 81 17.26 6.13 13.81
N VAL A 82 16.42 6.45 14.81
CA VAL A 82 16.45 5.82 16.13
C VAL A 82 16.24 4.30 16.02
N PHE A 83 15.26 3.87 15.21
CA PHE A 83 15.02 2.46 14.95
C PHE A 83 16.23 1.77 14.32
N LEU A 84 16.90 2.40 13.34
CA LEU A 84 18.07 1.82 12.71
C LEU A 84 19.21 1.59 13.71
N VAL A 85 19.45 2.57 14.59
CA VAL A 85 20.44 2.44 15.67
C VAL A 85 20.04 1.31 16.63
N ALA A 86 18.79 1.27 17.07
CA ALA A 86 18.28 0.21 17.95
C ALA A 86 18.40 -1.18 17.33
N LYS A 87 17.99 -1.32 16.06
CA LYS A 87 18.00 -2.59 15.32
C LYS A 87 19.42 -3.11 15.09
N ALA A 88 20.39 -2.23 14.87
CA ALA A 88 21.79 -2.62 14.76
C ALA A 88 22.38 -3.12 16.09
N GLY A 89 21.78 -2.76 17.23
CA GLY A 89 22.21 -3.22 18.56
C GLY A 89 23.62 -2.77 18.95
N LYS A 90 24.13 -1.72 18.30
CA LYS A 90 25.42 -1.06 18.56
C LYS A 90 25.34 0.44 18.25
N PRO A 91 26.19 1.28 18.84
CA PRO A 91 26.34 2.67 18.41
C PRO A 91 26.73 2.74 16.93
N LEU A 92 26.13 3.65 16.19
CA LEU A 92 26.40 3.82 14.75
C LEU A 92 26.89 5.22 14.46
N ARG A 93 27.77 5.35 13.45
CA ARG A 93 28.10 6.65 12.85
C ARG A 93 27.12 7.02 11.76
N SER A 94 27.08 8.31 11.39
CA SER A 94 26.31 8.78 10.23
C SER A 94 26.64 7.99 8.96
N ALA A 95 27.92 7.71 8.73
CA ALA A 95 28.41 6.91 7.61
C ALA A 95 27.86 5.46 7.59
N GLU A 96 27.53 4.87 8.74
CA GLU A 96 26.92 3.54 8.84
C GLU A 96 25.40 3.61 8.73
N ILE A 97 24.78 4.71 9.17
CA ILE A 97 23.33 4.93 9.09
C ILE A 97 22.88 5.19 7.65
N ILE A 98 23.68 5.92 6.86
CA ILE A 98 23.37 6.24 5.45
C ILE A 98 23.04 5.00 4.60
N PRO A 99 23.90 3.97 4.52
CA PRO A 99 23.59 2.80 3.70
C PRO A 99 22.35 2.06 4.21
N LEU A 100 22.20 1.88 5.53
CA LEU A 100 21.02 1.24 6.13
C LEU A 100 19.71 1.97 5.80
N LEU A 101 19.74 3.31 5.75
CA LEU A 101 18.60 4.11 5.34
C LEU A 101 18.36 4.01 3.83
N THR A 102 19.43 3.94 3.03
CA THR A 102 19.37 3.81 1.56
C THR A 102 18.68 2.54 1.12
N ASP A 103 19.01 1.42 1.74
CA ASP A 103 18.41 0.13 1.42
C ASP A 103 16.89 0.13 1.66
N ARG A 104 16.42 0.95 2.61
CA ARG A 104 15.01 0.99 3.02
C ARG A 104 14.22 2.12 2.37
N GLN A 105 14.86 3.22 2.01
CA GLN A 105 14.23 4.42 1.45
C GLN A 105 15.01 5.01 0.27
N PRO A 106 15.20 4.24 -0.81
CA PRO A 106 15.95 4.72 -1.97
C PRO A 106 15.31 5.97 -2.61
N GLU A 107 13.99 6.12 -2.50
CA GLU A 107 13.23 7.23 -3.09
C GLU A 107 13.53 8.58 -2.46
N ILE A 108 13.67 8.64 -1.13
CA ILE A 108 13.95 9.90 -0.41
C ILE A 108 15.38 10.34 -0.68
N ILE A 109 16.29 9.38 -0.79
CA ILE A 109 17.72 9.58 -0.96
C ILE A 109 18.05 10.10 -2.35
N LYS A 110 17.41 9.57 -3.39
CA LYS A 110 17.59 10.05 -4.79
C LYS A 110 17.24 11.53 -4.99
N LYS A 111 16.47 12.13 -4.08
CA LYS A 111 16.03 13.53 -4.16
C LYS A 111 16.96 14.52 -3.46
N GLN A 112 18.02 14.06 -2.78
CA GLN A 112 18.88 14.90 -1.96
C GLN A 112 20.26 15.05 -2.58
N ASP A 113 20.76 16.29 -2.65
CA ASP A 113 22.11 16.58 -3.15
C ASP A 113 23.20 16.09 -2.18
N SER A 114 22.92 16.09 -0.88
CA SER A 114 23.84 15.62 0.16
C SER A 114 23.09 14.91 1.28
N LEU A 115 23.21 13.59 1.29
CA LEU A 115 22.60 12.74 2.32
C LEU A 115 23.16 13.00 3.71
N GLU A 116 24.45 13.31 3.80
CA GLU A 116 25.09 13.65 5.06
C GLU A 116 24.44 14.88 5.69
N LYS A 117 24.23 15.96 4.91
CA LYS A 117 23.56 17.18 5.39
C LYS A 117 22.11 16.90 5.78
N TYR A 118 21.38 16.17 4.93
CA TYR A 118 19.98 15.80 5.17
C TYR A 118 19.84 15.03 6.48
N ILE A 119 20.58 13.94 6.66
CA ILE A 119 20.50 13.10 7.86
C ILE A 119 21.01 13.84 9.09
N SER A 120 22.06 14.66 8.97
CA SER A 120 22.61 15.44 10.10
C SER A 120 21.56 16.32 10.77
N ALA A 121 20.66 16.95 10.00
CA ALA A 121 19.58 17.75 10.56
C ALA A 121 18.61 16.94 11.45
N PHE A 122 18.29 15.71 11.04
CA PHE A 122 17.42 14.82 11.81
C PHE A 122 18.14 14.18 12.99
N LEU A 123 19.43 13.86 12.86
CA LEU A 123 20.24 13.41 13.99
C LEU A 123 20.35 14.49 15.07
N ASN A 124 20.55 15.74 14.68
CA ASN A 124 20.54 16.87 15.62
C ASN A 124 19.18 17.01 16.32
N THR A 125 18.09 16.85 15.58
CA THR A 125 16.74 16.83 16.16
C THR A 125 16.56 15.67 17.14
N ALA A 126 17.02 14.46 16.79
CA ALA A 126 16.95 13.30 17.66
C ALA A 126 17.73 13.51 18.97
N MET A 127 18.91 14.13 18.89
CA MET A 127 19.73 14.48 20.06
C MET A 127 19.06 15.55 20.92
N LYS A 128 18.51 16.60 20.31
CA LYS A 128 17.80 17.67 21.03
C LYS A 128 16.62 17.12 21.84
N HIS A 129 15.93 16.10 21.33
CA HIS A 129 14.82 15.44 22.02
C HIS A 129 15.26 14.28 22.93
N GLY A 130 16.56 14.08 23.14
CA GLY A 130 17.08 13.02 24.01
C GLY A 130 16.79 11.60 23.50
N ARG A 131 16.47 11.43 22.21
CA ARG A 131 16.22 10.10 21.62
C ARG A 131 17.50 9.40 21.19
N LEU A 132 18.56 10.17 20.95
CA LEU A 132 19.91 9.69 20.68
C LEU A 132 20.89 10.51 21.51
N ILE A 133 21.96 9.89 21.97
CA ILE A 133 23.04 10.56 22.70
C ILE A 133 24.32 10.47 21.87
N PRO A 134 25.01 11.60 21.60
CA PRO A 134 26.28 11.58 20.90
C PRO A 134 27.39 11.06 21.83
N TYR A 135 28.14 10.08 21.35
CA TYR A 135 29.35 9.59 21.99
C TYR A 135 30.56 9.89 21.11
N LYS A 136 31.55 10.59 21.66
CA LYS A 136 32.76 10.98 20.93
C LYS A 136 33.92 10.10 21.33
N LEU A 137 34.40 9.30 20.37
CA LEU A 137 35.59 8.46 20.56
C LEU A 137 36.85 9.24 20.18
N LYS A 138 37.86 9.26 21.06
CA LYS A 138 39.14 9.92 20.79
C LYS A 138 39.81 9.26 19.57
N GLY A 139 40.29 10.08 18.64
CA GLY A 139 40.95 9.61 17.41
C GLY A 139 40.00 9.29 16.24
N VAL A 140 38.68 9.25 16.45
CA VAL A 140 37.70 9.03 15.38
C VAL A 140 37.01 10.34 15.03
N ARG A 141 36.89 10.62 13.72
CA ARG A 141 36.14 11.77 13.22
C ARG A 141 34.64 11.49 13.26
N GLY A 142 33.89 12.43 13.84
CA GLY A 142 32.44 12.35 13.97
C GLY A 142 31.98 11.71 15.29
N ASN A 143 30.66 11.68 15.48
CA ASN A 143 30.04 11.11 16.68
C ASN A 143 29.46 9.73 16.38
N PHE A 144 29.46 8.87 17.39
CA PHE A 144 28.61 7.70 17.44
C PHE A 144 27.28 8.10 18.06
N TYR A 145 26.18 7.63 17.47
CA TYR A 145 24.84 7.87 17.95
C TYR A 145 24.38 6.65 18.75
N CYS A 146 24.07 6.88 20.02
CA CYS A 146 23.73 5.85 20.99
C CYS A 146 22.29 6.01 21.45
N LEU A 147 21.63 4.92 21.88
CA LEU A 147 20.38 5.03 22.62
C LEU A 147 20.65 5.53 24.04
N PRO A 148 19.70 6.26 24.66
CA PRO A 148 19.83 6.71 26.04
C PRO A 148 20.07 5.58 27.04
N GLU A 149 19.42 4.43 26.83
CA GLU A 149 19.57 3.21 27.64
C GLU A 149 20.97 2.59 27.60
N TRP A 150 21.83 3.07 26.69
CA TRP A 150 23.21 2.59 26.55
C TRP A 150 24.21 3.47 27.29
N MET A 151 23.75 4.54 27.92
CA MET A 151 24.57 5.41 28.74
C MET A 151 24.35 5.06 30.22
N ASP A 152 25.39 5.21 31.02
CA ASP A 152 25.31 5.14 32.48
C ASP A 152 24.85 6.49 33.08
N GLU A 153 24.74 6.54 34.41
CA GLU A 153 24.34 7.74 35.16
C GLU A 153 25.31 8.91 34.98
N ASP A 154 26.59 8.60 34.66
CA ASP A 154 27.64 9.58 34.43
C ASP A 154 27.66 10.09 32.97
N GLY A 155 26.76 9.59 32.11
CA GLY A 155 26.70 9.95 30.69
C GLY A 155 27.80 9.29 29.86
N GLU A 156 28.41 8.24 30.36
CA GLU A 156 29.41 7.43 29.70
C GLU A 156 28.78 6.19 29.05
N LEU A 157 29.36 5.70 27.96
CA LEU A 157 28.80 4.55 27.24
C LEU A 157 29.01 3.26 28.05
N LEU A 158 27.97 2.44 28.21
CA LEU A 158 28.09 1.16 28.93
C LEU A 158 29.20 0.28 28.32
N GLN A 159 29.96 -0.42 29.17
CA GLN A 159 31.12 -1.22 28.73
C GLN A 159 30.75 -2.23 27.63
N LYS A 160 29.59 -2.88 27.74
CA LYS A 160 29.03 -3.81 26.73
C LYS A 160 28.88 -3.17 25.35
N MET A 161 28.63 -1.86 25.29
CA MET A 161 28.44 -1.12 24.05
C MET A 161 29.75 -0.54 23.54
N ARG A 162 30.68 -0.14 24.42
CA ARG A 162 32.05 0.23 24.03
C ARG A 162 32.74 -0.90 23.25
N GLN A 163 32.59 -2.14 23.69
CA GLN A 163 33.14 -3.33 23.01
C GLN A 163 32.61 -3.55 21.58
N LYS A 164 31.47 -2.95 21.22
CA LYS A 164 30.89 -3.05 19.87
C LYS A 164 31.31 -1.91 18.95
N VAL A 165 32.01 -0.92 19.50
CA VAL A 165 32.55 0.24 18.78
C VAL A 165 34.00 0.00 18.34
N TYR A 166 34.77 -0.69 19.18
CA TYR A 166 36.12 -1.19 18.87
C TYR A 166 36.06 -2.49 18.07
#